data_AF-A0A9D8IRQ4-F1
#
_entry.id   AF-A0A9D8IRQ4-F1
#
_cell.length_a   1.000
_cell.length_b   1.000
_cell.length_c   1.000
_cell.angle_alpha   90.00
_cell.angle_beta   90.00
_cell.angle_gamma   90.00
#
_symmetry.space_group_name_H-M   'P 1'
#
loop_
_entity.id
_entity.type
_entity.pdbx_description
1 polymer ?
#
loop_
_entity_poly.entity_id
_entity_poly.type
_entity_poly.pdbx_seq_one_letter_code
_entity_poly.pdbx_strand_id
1 'polypeptide(L)'
;MPPAAFAAVALGAAALLGIGGCAEIAMRQKERQMELVARDWCMVIRASQVIPLYPLSQDMQPGDVFLVNRTVADQSKRYRERGFLPTDLRVCRLFPTTYGDFYRGRAGEPRDDDPALVLPRAWRDPDDPLKPWERFPAAGFPSYTFQVSNSGGLSIAVPVQSVPIAFSILGAASATGSLTITQCYTYGIDAAAMTALLEQAKREHLLDCVVPPEGEGPWFLRVVTQVFGAKSFDVVLTANSTLGTGADAGAAQPVGDARGSLENGITVTEINEQLSKVGSGRDPTGMPLPGVSARATFASGRSVGMSETFVEPVIFGYQGFDVAIDSHGRIGPLIPTFQVVDGEAIPESPTAFTDEDERYSELLDELRGFEAPKALSILSRAAGNDPVLLAAFERERARGSDAVGAWIVAADGTGIATNRKSKLIAWIAESIRKESGG
;
A
#
# COMPACT_ATOMS: atom_id res chain seq x y z
N MET A 1 -65.60 -23.52 30.65
CA MET A 1 -66.09 -22.70 29.52
C MET A 1 -66.26 -21.26 30.02
N PRO A 2 -65.88 -20.19 29.30
CA PRO A 2 -65.40 -20.14 27.91
C PRO A 2 -63.99 -19.44 27.86
N PRO A 3 -63.49 -18.87 26.73
CA PRO A 3 -62.09 -18.97 26.28
C PRO A 3 -61.40 -17.59 26.31
N ALA A 4 -60.24 -17.43 25.64
CA ALA A 4 -59.65 -16.15 25.20
C ALA A 4 -58.41 -15.58 25.93
N ALA A 5 -57.55 -16.40 26.55
CA ALA A 5 -56.29 -15.89 27.13
C ALA A 5 -54.99 -16.27 26.37
N PHE A 6 -55.00 -17.26 25.47
CA PHE A 6 -53.75 -17.81 24.92
C PHE A 6 -53.35 -17.35 23.51
N ALA A 7 -54.18 -16.57 22.80
CA ALA A 7 -53.85 -16.10 21.45
C ALA A 7 -53.11 -14.75 21.39
N ALA A 8 -53.10 -13.98 22.49
CA ALA A 8 -52.53 -12.62 22.49
C ALA A 8 -51.02 -12.54 22.80
N VAL A 9 -50.43 -13.61 23.38
CA VAL A 9 -49.01 -13.60 23.78
C VAL A 9 -48.08 -14.05 22.64
N ALA A 10 -48.57 -14.83 21.68
CA ALA A 10 -47.77 -15.31 20.55
C ALA A 10 -47.53 -14.25 19.45
N LEU A 11 -48.41 -13.26 19.30
CA LEU A 11 -48.23 -12.16 18.35
C LEU A 11 -47.33 -11.03 18.87
N GLY A 12 -47.18 -10.89 20.20
CA GLY A 12 -46.30 -9.88 20.80
C GLY A 12 -44.80 -10.21 20.72
N ALA A 13 -44.45 -11.50 20.69
CA ALA A 13 -43.05 -11.94 20.63
C ALA A 13 -42.45 -11.90 19.21
N ALA A 14 -43.27 -12.00 18.16
CA ALA A 14 -42.81 -11.90 16.77
C ALA A 14 -42.53 -10.44 16.33
N ALA A 15 -43.17 -9.45 16.95
CA ALA A 15 -42.97 -8.03 16.65
C ALA A 15 -41.69 -7.44 17.27
N LEU A 16 -41.16 -8.05 18.34
CA LEU A 16 -39.93 -7.59 19.00
C LEU A 16 -38.63 -8.19 18.41
N LEU A 17 -38.73 -9.27 17.63
CA LEU A 17 -37.59 -9.86 16.91
C LEU A 17 -37.31 -9.21 15.53
N GLY A 18 -38.23 -8.37 15.02
CA GLY A 18 -38.08 -7.69 13.72
C GLY A 18 -37.26 -6.39 13.75
N ILE A 19 -37.06 -5.79 14.93
CA ILE A 19 -36.45 -4.44 15.03
C ILE A 19 -34.91 -4.51 15.08
N GLY A 20 -34.33 -5.64 15.52
CA GLY A 20 -32.87 -5.84 15.54
C GLY A 20 -32.26 -6.12 14.15
N GLY A 21 -33.02 -6.73 13.23
CA GLY A 21 -32.49 -7.15 11.92
C GLY A 21 -32.30 -6.01 10.91
N CYS A 22 -33.14 -4.96 10.95
CA CYS A 22 -33.05 -3.86 9.99
C CYS A 22 -31.79 -3.01 10.17
N ALA A 23 -31.35 -2.80 11.41
CA ALA A 23 -30.12 -2.03 11.69
C ALA A 23 -28.86 -2.79 11.24
N GLU A 24 -28.83 -4.11 11.45
CA GLU A 24 -27.70 -4.95 11.02
C GLU A 24 -27.62 -5.07 9.49
N ILE A 25 -28.77 -5.22 8.82
CA ILE A 25 -28.84 -5.21 7.36
C ILE A 25 -28.36 -3.86 6.79
N ALA A 26 -28.77 -2.75 7.40
CA ALA A 26 -28.34 -1.41 6.98
C ALA A 26 -26.82 -1.20 7.19
N MET A 27 -26.26 -1.69 8.30
CA MET A 27 -24.81 -1.61 8.55
C MET A 27 -24.01 -2.45 7.55
N ARG A 28 -24.42 -3.70 7.28
CA ARG A 28 -23.76 -4.56 6.29
C ARG A 28 -23.85 -3.99 4.86
N GLN A 29 -24.97 -3.35 4.52
CA GLN A 29 -25.11 -2.64 3.25
C GLN A 29 -24.16 -1.44 3.17
N LYS A 30 -24.03 -0.65 4.25
CA LYS A 30 -23.08 0.48 4.32
C LYS A 30 -21.63 0.01 4.22
N GLU A 31 -21.25 -1.07 4.92
CA GLU A 31 -19.92 -1.68 4.82
C GLU A 31 -19.61 -2.12 3.39
N ARG A 32 -20.52 -2.87 2.77
CA ARG A 32 -20.36 -3.32 1.38
C ARG A 32 -20.26 -2.16 0.39
N GLN A 33 -20.99 -1.07 0.63
CA GLN A 33 -20.84 0.17 -0.15
C GLN A 33 -19.44 0.77 0.01
N MET A 34 -18.94 0.89 1.25
CA MET A 34 -17.60 1.40 1.53
C MET A 34 -16.48 0.53 0.93
N GLU A 35 -16.67 -0.80 0.91
CA GLU A 35 -15.74 -1.73 0.25
C GLU A 35 -15.68 -1.47 -1.26
N LEU A 36 -16.83 -1.37 -1.93
CA LEU A 36 -16.88 -1.09 -3.37
C LEU A 36 -16.32 0.30 -3.69
N VAL A 37 -16.53 1.25 -2.78
CA VAL A 37 -15.97 2.59 -2.84
C VAL A 37 -14.44 2.54 -2.85
N ALA A 38 -13.87 1.89 -1.85
CA ALA A 38 -12.43 1.76 -1.76
C ALA A 38 -11.86 0.98 -2.98
N ARG A 39 -12.58 -0.05 -3.47
CA ARG A 39 -12.15 -0.82 -4.65
C ARG A 39 -11.98 0.04 -5.89
N ASP A 40 -13.03 0.76 -6.28
CA ASP A 40 -13.05 1.45 -7.57
C ASP A 40 -12.04 2.61 -7.56
N TRP A 41 -11.91 3.31 -6.44
CA TRP A 41 -10.83 4.27 -6.20
C TRP A 41 -9.45 3.65 -6.42
N CYS A 42 -9.22 2.50 -5.80
CA CYS A 42 -7.93 1.84 -5.84
C CYS A 42 -7.58 1.38 -7.26
N MET A 43 -8.56 0.90 -8.03
CA MET A 43 -8.37 0.53 -9.43
C MET A 43 -8.03 1.74 -10.30
N VAL A 44 -8.71 2.87 -10.08
CA VAL A 44 -8.49 4.13 -10.80
C VAL A 44 -7.07 4.66 -10.60
N ILE A 45 -6.64 4.81 -9.34
CA ILE A 45 -5.31 5.35 -9.03
C ILE A 45 -4.20 4.38 -9.49
N ARG A 46 -4.44 3.06 -9.38
CA ARG A 46 -3.49 2.05 -9.83
C ARG A 46 -3.25 2.05 -11.33
N ALA A 47 -4.22 2.49 -12.15
CA ALA A 47 -4.01 2.68 -13.58
C ALA A 47 -2.86 3.68 -13.87
N SER A 48 -2.54 4.56 -12.91
CA SER A 48 -1.41 5.49 -12.95
C SER A 48 -0.13 4.96 -12.29
N GLN A 49 -0.04 3.64 -12.02
CA GLN A 49 1.11 2.99 -11.36
C GLN A 49 1.41 3.56 -9.95
N VAL A 50 0.35 3.98 -9.25
CA VAL A 50 0.41 4.49 -7.88
C VAL A 50 -0.31 3.52 -6.95
N ILE A 51 0.27 3.23 -5.79
CA ILE A 51 -0.40 2.47 -4.73
C ILE A 51 -1.41 3.41 -4.09
N PRO A 52 -2.71 3.10 -4.16
CA PRO A 52 -3.75 3.98 -3.64
C PRO A 52 -3.72 4.01 -2.11
N LEU A 53 -3.92 5.20 -1.55
CA LEU A 53 -4.15 5.38 -0.12
C LEU A 53 -5.64 5.62 0.14
N TYR A 54 -6.23 4.84 1.03
CA TYR A 54 -7.60 5.02 1.47
C TYR A 54 -7.76 4.57 2.94
N PRO A 55 -8.33 5.41 3.83
CA PRO A 55 -8.75 6.79 3.58
C PRO A 55 -7.56 7.70 3.23
N LEU A 56 -7.85 8.85 2.61
CA LEU A 56 -6.84 9.87 2.32
C LEU A 56 -6.15 10.33 3.62
N SER A 57 -4.87 10.66 3.56
CA SER A 57 -4.10 11.07 4.74
C SER A 57 -3.08 12.15 4.41
N GLN A 58 -2.78 13.03 5.36
CA GLN A 58 -1.70 14.01 5.27
C GLN A 58 -0.40 13.53 5.94
N ASP A 59 -0.43 12.39 6.63
CA ASP A 59 0.71 11.91 7.43
C ASP A 59 1.63 10.96 6.67
N MET A 60 1.25 10.49 5.49
CA MET A 60 2.09 9.62 4.65
C MET A 60 3.29 10.40 4.09
N GLN A 61 4.50 9.86 4.26
CA GLN A 61 5.74 10.48 3.80
C GLN A 61 6.70 9.46 3.17
N PRO A 62 7.56 9.86 2.22
CA PRO A 62 8.70 9.06 1.81
C PRO A 62 9.57 8.69 3.01
N GLY A 63 9.99 7.43 3.05
CA GLY A 63 10.69 6.82 4.16
C GLY A 63 9.77 6.10 5.14
N ASP A 64 8.44 6.26 5.06
CA ASP A 64 7.54 5.41 5.84
C ASP A 64 7.76 3.94 5.51
N VAL A 65 7.96 3.13 6.56
CA VAL A 65 8.15 1.69 6.46
C VAL A 65 6.96 1.01 7.11
N PHE A 66 6.34 0.09 6.37
CA PHE A 66 5.20 -0.70 6.82
C PHE A 66 5.56 -2.18 6.88
N LEU A 67 5.12 -2.87 7.92
CA LEU A 67 5.17 -4.33 7.96
C LEU A 67 3.89 -4.89 7.33
N VAL A 68 4.04 -5.66 6.26
CA VAL A 68 2.93 -6.25 5.51
C VAL A 68 3.15 -7.75 5.31
N ASN A 69 2.08 -8.53 5.24
CA ASN A 69 2.14 -9.98 4.99
C ASN A 69 1.89 -10.35 3.52
N ARG A 70 1.82 -9.34 2.64
CA ARG A 70 1.53 -9.50 1.21
C ARG A 70 2.22 -8.40 0.43
N THR A 71 2.72 -8.76 -0.74
CA THR A 71 3.29 -7.79 -1.67
C THR A 71 2.23 -6.86 -2.26
N VAL A 72 2.66 -5.77 -2.90
CA VAL A 72 1.76 -4.82 -3.59
C VAL A 72 0.87 -5.49 -4.65
N ALA A 73 1.32 -6.59 -5.25
CA ALA A 73 0.55 -7.34 -6.24
C ALA A 73 -0.58 -8.16 -5.65
N ASP A 74 -0.31 -8.89 -4.57
CA ASP A 74 -1.35 -9.67 -3.90
C ASP A 74 -2.36 -8.76 -3.24
N GLN A 75 -1.91 -7.58 -2.81
CA GLN A 75 -2.79 -6.49 -2.43
C GLN A 75 -3.70 -6.05 -3.58
N SER A 76 -3.23 -6.02 -4.84
CA SER A 76 -4.10 -5.75 -6.01
C SER A 76 -5.27 -6.70 -6.10
N LYS A 77 -5.00 -7.99 -5.92
CA LYS A 77 -6.02 -9.05 -6.04
C LYS A 77 -7.05 -8.85 -4.94
N ARG A 78 -6.59 -8.58 -3.72
CA ARG A 78 -7.47 -8.23 -2.61
C ARG A 78 -8.24 -6.93 -2.80
N TYR A 79 -7.66 -5.90 -3.42
CA TYR A 79 -8.41 -4.70 -3.77
C TYR A 79 -9.58 -5.06 -4.69
N ARG A 80 -9.35 -5.85 -5.74
CA ARG A 80 -10.43 -6.32 -6.63
C ARG A 80 -11.52 -7.11 -5.88
N GLU A 81 -11.11 -7.93 -4.91
CA GLU A 81 -12.01 -8.83 -4.18
C GLU A 81 -12.77 -8.17 -3.02
N ARG A 82 -12.08 -7.38 -2.20
CA ARG A 82 -12.53 -6.84 -0.90
C ARG A 82 -12.56 -5.32 -0.83
N GLY A 83 -11.89 -4.63 -1.75
CA GLY A 83 -11.96 -3.20 -1.89
C GLY A 83 -11.12 -2.35 -0.95
N PHE A 84 -10.68 -2.84 0.20
CA PHE A 84 -9.79 -2.09 1.11
C PHE A 84 -8.54 -2.89 1.45
N LEU A 85 -7.49 -2.16 1.84
CA LEU A 85 -6.35 -2.77 2.53
C LEU A 85 -6.59 -2.77 4.03
N PRO A 86 -6.21 -3.85 4.74
CA PRO A 86 -6.04 -3.76 6.18
C PRO A 86 -5.03 -2.64 6.49
N THR A 87 -5.25 -1.94 7.60
CA THR A 87 -4.35 -0.88 8.06
C THR A 87 -2.94 -1.46 8.21
N ASP A 88 -2.04 -1.05 7.31
CA ASP A 88 -0.65 -1.48 7.35
C ASP A 88 0.00 -0.89 8.61
N LEU A 89 0.71 -1.72 9.39
CA LEU A 89 1.39 -1.27 10.60
C LEU A 89 2.62 -0.47 10.19
N ARG A 90 2.56 0.87 10.30
CA ARG A 90 3.77 1.70 10.16
C ARG A 90 4.71 1.37 11.31
N VAL A 91 5.86 0.79 10.98
CA VAL A 91 6.84 0.35 11.98
C VAL A 91 7.87 1.42 12.29
N CYS A 92 8.34 2.14 11.28
CA CYS A 92 9.27 3.25 11.44
C CYS A 92 9.17 4.22 10.25
N ARG A 93 9.92 5.32 10.34
CA ARG A 93 10.12 6.28 9.26
C ARG A 93 11.61 6.50 9.07
N LEU A 94 12.11 6.20 7.88
CA LEU A 94 13.44 6.58 7.43
C LEU A 94 13.44 8.09 7.15
N PHE A 95 14.54 8.76 7.45
CA PHE A 95 14.67 10.21 7.28
C PHE A 95 15.67 10.53 6.17
N PRO A 96 15.25 10.50 4.90
CA PRO A 96 16.14 10.87 3.80
C PRO A 96 16.62 12.32 3.90
N THR A 97 17.93 12.50 3.88
CA THR A 97 18.61 13.81 3.92
C THR A 97 19.07 14.28 2.54
N THR A 98 18.99 13.41 1.53
CA THR A 98 19.58 13.58 0.19
C THR A 98 18.63 14.18 -0.85
N TYR A 99 17.48 14.74 -0.45
CA TYR A 99 16.55 15.36 -1.39
C TYR A 99 17.19 16.48 -2.22
N GLY A 100 18.07 17.28 -1.61
CA GLY A 100 18.79 18.34 -2.31
C GLY A 100 19.64 17.81 -3.46
N ASP A 101 20.36 16.71 -3.24
CA ASP A 101 21.13 16.04 -4.29
C ASP A 101 20.23 15.44 -5.37
N PHE A 102 19.15 14.77 -4.95
CA PHE A 102 18.19 14.12 -5.85
C PHE A 102 17.49 15.13 -6.79
N TYR A 103 17.13 16.32 -6.29
CA TYR A 103 16.46 17.35 -7.09
C TYR A 103 17.40 18.38 -7.73
N ARG A 104 18.72 18.33 -7.47
CA ARG A 104 19.70 19.30 -8.01
C ARG A 104 19.68 19.41 -9.53
N GLY A 105 19.42 18.31 -10.23
CA GLY A 105 19.34 18.31 -11.70
C GLY A 105 17.99 18.74 -12.27
N ARG A 106 16.98 18.99 -11.43
CA ARG A 106 15.58 19.25 -11.84
C ARG A 106 15.19 20.71 -11.69
N ALA A 107 15.61 21.33 -10.60
CA ALA A 107 15.70 22.77 -10.56
C ALA A 107 16.89 23.14 -11.47
N GLY A 108 16.70 23.99 -12.48
CA GLY A 108 17.87 24.65 -13.08
C GLY A 108 18.74 25.20 -11.95
N GLU A 109 20.06 25.19 -12.11
CA GLU A 109 21.02 25.52 -11.05
C GLU A 109 20.44 26.55 -10.08
N PRO A 110 20.33 26.24 -8.77
CA PRO A 110 19.73 27.15 -7.81
C PRO A 110 20.43 28.49 -7.98
N ARG A 111 19.69 29.51 -8.42
CA ARG A 111 20.23 30.86 -8.47
C ARG A 111 20.47 31.28 -7.03
N ASP A 112 21.49 32.10 -6.77
CA ASP A 112 21.85 32.56 -5.42
C ASP A 112 20.68 33.23 -4.65
N ASP A 113 19.61 33.60 -5.36
CA ASP A 113 18.36 34.20 -4.87
C ASP A 113 17.17 33.22 -4.76
N ASP A 114 17.31 31.95 -5.17
CA ASP A 114 16.26 30.93 -5.02
C ASP A 114 16.51 30.11 -3.75
N PRO A 115 15.69 30.25 -2.69
CA PRO A 115 15.90 29.53 -1.44
C PRO A 115 15.89 28.03 -1.72
N ALA A 116 17.07 27.43 -1.59
CA ALA A 116 17.38 26.03 -1.76
C ALA A 116 16.19 25.13 -1.43
N LEU A 117 15.90 24.17 -2.32
CA LEU A 117 14.86 23.16 -2.18
C LEU A 117 14.65 22.80 -0.70
N VAL A 118 13.59 23.34 -0.10
CA VAL A 118 13.33 23.17 1.34
C VAL A 118 13.15 21.68 1.55
N LEU A 119 13.54 21.12 2.70
CA LEU A 119 13.45 19.68 3.02
C LEU A 119 12.16 19.34 3.82
N PRO A 120 11.68 18.06 3.86
CA PRO A 120 10.41 17.66 4.47
C PRO A 120 10.09 18.15 5.86
N ARG A 121 11.12 18.23 6.70
CA ARG A 121 10.94 18.65 8.09
C ARG A 121 10.69 20.15 8.24
N ALA A 122 10.99 20.95 7.21
CA ALA A 122 10.75 22.39 7.14
C ALA A 122 9.49 22.75 6.31
N TRP A 123 8.67 21.76 5.91
CA TRP A 123 7.51 21.93 5.01
C TRP A 123 6.15 22.08 5.71
N ARG A 124 6.13 22.04 7.04
CA ARG A 124 5.01 22.57 7.82
C ARG A 124 5.53 23.84 8.46
N ASP A 125 5.64 24.90 7.67
CA ASP A 125 5.82 26.23 8.23
C ASP A 125 4.56 26.52 9.06
N PRO A 126 4.65 26.65 10.39
CA PRO A 126 3.48 26.94 11.22
C PRO A 126 2.82 28.28 10.83
N ASP A 127 3.60 29.19 10.24
CA ASP A 127 3.18 30.54 9.89
C ASP A 127 2.64 30.62 8.44
N ASP A 128 3.01 29.69 7.55
CA ASP A 128 2.50 29.60 6.17
C ASP A 128 2.44 28.15 5.63
N PRO A 129 1.39 27.38 5.95
CA PRO A 129 1.26 25.98 5.54
C PRO A 129 1.09 25.78 4.03
N LEU A 130 0.85 26.84 3.25
CA LEU A 130 0.54 26.75 1.82
C LEU A 130 1.78 26.81 0.92
N LYS A 131 2.78 27.60 1.30
CA LYS A 131 4.01 27.88 0.54
C LYS A 131 4.91 26.69 0.21
N PRO A 132 5.00 25.62 1.05
CA PRO A 132 5.92 24.52 0.79
C PRO A 132 5.52 23.65 -0.40
N TRP A 133 4.22 23.51 -0.66
CA TRP A 133 3.73 22.54 -1.65
C TRP A 133 3.84 22.99 -3.10
N GLU A 134 3.71 24.29 -3.35
CA GLU A 134 3.88 24.87 -4.69
C GLU A 134 5.31 24.71 -5.25
N ARG A 135 6.27 24.37 -4.37
CA ARG A 135 7.67 24.11 -4.75
C ARG A 135 7.90 22.67 -5.22
N PHE A 136 6.93 21.77 -5.07
CA PHE A 136 7.10 20.41 -5.54
C PHE A 136 6.86 20.30 -7.04
N PRO A 137 7.52 19.32 -7.68
CA PRO A 137 7.14 18.90 -9.01
C PRO A 137 5.63 18.66 -9.10
N ALA A 138 4.98 19.36 -10.03
CA ALA A 138 3.62 19.08 -10.38
C ALA A 138 3.52 17.65 -10.91
N ALA A 139 2.46 16.94 -10.52
CA ALA A 139 2.11 15.64 -11.08
C ALA A 139 0.85 15.79 -11.93
N GLY A 140 0.78 15.06 -13.05
CA GLY A 140 -0.40 15.01 -13.90
C GLY A 140 -1.08 13.66 -13.77
N PHE A 141 -2.40 13.66 -13.60
CA PHE A 141 -3.21 12.45 -13.62
C PHE A 141 -4.30 12.59 -14.69
N PRO A 142 -4.65 11.51 -15.39
CA PRO A 142 -5.76 11.56 -16.33
C PRO A 142 -7.09 11.79 -15.60
N SER A 143 -8.06 12.33 -16.32
CA SER A 143 -9.45 12.34 -15.84
C SER A 143 -10.02 10.93 -15.90
N TYR A 144 -10.74 10.53 -14.86
CA TYR A 144 -11.30 9.19 -14.71
C TYR A 144 -12.82 9.24 -14.81
N THR A 145 -13.40 8.44 -15.69
CA THR A 145 -14.85 8.33 -15.84
C THR A 145 -15.39 7.10 -15.09
N PHE A 146 -16.54 7.24 -14.45
CA PHE A 146 -17.19 6.19 -13.69
C PHE A 146 -18.72 6.23 -13.89
N GLN A 147 -19.44 5.14 -13.61
CA GLN A 147 -20.91 5.08 -13.70
C GLN A 147 -21.52 4.67 -12.37
N VAL A 148 -22.41 5.52 -11.84
CA VAL A 148 -23.12 5.30 -10.57
C VAL A 148 -24.57 4.96 -10.84
N SER A 149 -25.15 4.04 -10.06
CA SER A 149 -26.57 3.71 -10.12
C SER A 149 -27.20 3.62 -8.73
N ASN A 150 -28.25 4.42 -8.50
CA ASN A 150 -29.07 4.43 -7.30
C ASN A 150 -30.01 3.19 -7.22
N SER A 151 -30.27 2.52 -8.35
CA SER A 151 -31.17 1.34 -8.43
C SER A 151 -30.62 0.05 -7.82
N GLY A 152 -29.38 0.05 -7.31
CA GLY A 152 -28.75 -1.12 -6.68
C GLY A 152 -28.16 -0.86 -5.29
N GLY A 153 -28.38 0.31 -4.70
CA GLY A 153 -27.72 0.70 -3.45
C GLY A 153 -26.20 0.81 -3.59
N LEU A 154 -25.70 1.24 -4.75
CA LEU A 154 -24.28 1.35 -5.04
C LEU A 154 -23.92 2.81 -5.30
N SER A 155 -23.50 3.49 -4.24
CA SER A 155 -22.84 4.79 -4.35
C SER A 155 -21.43 4.58 -4.85
N ILE A 156 -21.02 5.41 -5.80
CA ILE A 156 -19.64 5.46 -6.22
C ILE A 156 -18.78 6.20 -5.21
N ALA A 157 -17.51 6.16 -5.54
CA ALA A 157 -16.47 5.55 -4.77
C ALA A 157 -15.27 6.49 -4.62
N VAL A 158 -15.51 7.76 -4.86
CA VAL A 158 -14.49 8.77 -4.75
C VAL A 158 -14.49 9.21 -3.29
N PRO A 159 -13.32 9.41 -2.65
CA PRO A 159 -13.20 10.05 -1.34
C PRO A 159 -13.57 11.54 -1.40
N VAL A 160 -14.68 11.84 -2.09
CA VAL A 160 -15.23 13.16 -2.30
C VAL A 160 -16.63 13.12 -1.69
N GLN A 161 -16.78 13.82 -0.58
CA GLN A 161 -17.99 13.80 0.24
C GLN A 161 -19.21 14.35 -0.49
N SER A 162 -18.98 15.08 -1.57
CA SER A 162 -20.01 15.80 -2.31
C SER A 162 -20.83 14.91 -3.26
N VAL A 163 -20.37 13.68 -3.57
CA VAL A 163 -21.06 12.77 -4.51
C VAL A 163 -22.49 12.42 -4.08
N PRO A 164 -22.77 11.95 -2.84
CA PRO A 164 -24.14 11.63 -2.42
C PRO A 164 -25.09 12.83 -2.45
N ILE A 165 -24.57 14.03 -2.18
CA ILE A 165 -25.34 15.28 -2.18
C ILE A 165 -25.75 15.62 -3.62
N ALA A 166 -24.82 15.52 -4.58
CA ALA A 166 -25.15 15.73 -5.98
C ALA A 166 -26.18 14.74 -6.53
N PHE A 167 -26.20 13.47 -6.09
CA PHE A 167 -27.27 12.54 -6.49
C PHE A 167 -28.64 12.99 -6.01
N SER A 168 -28.73 13.43 -4.77
CA SER A 168 -29.98 13.96 -4.20
C SER A 168 -30.46 15.19 -4.99
N ILE A 169 -29.54 16.03 -5.44
CA ILE A 169 -29.85 17.23 -6.25
C ILE A 169 -30.28 16.87 -7.68
N LEU A 170 -29.60 15.90 -8.31
CA LEU A 170 -29.86 15.47 -9.69
C LEU A 170 -31.18 14.71 -9.85
N GLY A 171 -31.75 14.17 -8.75
CA GLY A 171 -32.98 13.35 -8.82
C GLY A 171 -32.84 12.11 -9.70
N ALA A 172 -31.61 11.69 -10.03
CA ALA A 172 -31.34 10.68 -11.02
C ALA A 172 -31.19 9.27 -10.40
N ALA A 173 -31.76 8.26 -11.06
CA ALA A 173 -31.59 6.86 -10.67
C ALA A 173 -30.20 6.31 -11.06
N SER A 174 -29.49 6.96 -11.99
CA SER A 174 -28.09 6.67 -12.32
C SER A 174 -27.44 7.91 -12.94
N ALA A 175 -26.12 8.01 -12.85
CA ALA A 175 -25.35 9.08 -13.47
C ALA A 175 -23.97 8.59 -13.91
N THR A 176 -23.45 9.16 -14.99
CA THR A 176 -22.05 9.02 -15.38
C THR A 176 -21.27 10.17 -14.76
N GLY A 177 -20.18 9.88 -14.05
CA GLY A 177 -19.33 10.90 -13.47
C GLY A 177 -17.92 10.91 -14.02
N SER A 178 -17.24 12.03 -13.87
CA SER A 178 -15.84 12.23 -14.16
C SER A 178 -15.16 12.81 -12.93
N LEU A 179 -14.02 12.24 -12.55
CA LEU A 179 -13.11 12.75 -11.53
C LEU A 179 -11.86 13.30 -12.21
N THR A 180 -11.47 14.51 -11.86
CA THR A 180 -10.19 15.10 -12.21
C THR A 180 -9.45 15.47 -10.94
N ILE A 181 -8.20 15.03 -10.81
CA ILE A 181 -7.35 15.37 -9.68
C ILE A 181 -6.53 16.60 -10.08
N THR A 182 -6.75 17.73 -9.42
CA THR A 182 -6.11 19.02 -9.76
C THR A 182 -5.18 19.48 -8.64
N GLN A 183 -4.22 20.33 -9.02
CA GLN A 183 -3.16 20.79 -8.10
C GLN A 183 -2.46 19.60 -7.43
N CYS A 184 -2.05 18.65 -8.26
CA CYS A 184 -1.32 17.46 -7.82
C CYS A 184 0.17 17.76 -7.73
N TYR A 185 0.79 17.26 -6.67
CA TYR A 185 2.20 17.41 -6.38
C TYR A 185 2.79 16.05 -6.04
N THR A 186 4.08 15.90 -6.29
CA THR A 186 4.80 14.69 -5.91
C THR A 186 6.19 14.98 -5.38
N TYR A 187 6.61 14.21 -4.39
CA TYR A 187 7.97 14.28 -3.85
C TYR A 187 8.40 12.93 -3.29
N GLY A 188 9.71 12.71 -3.26
CA GLY A 188 10.34 11.44 -2.96
C GLY A 188 11.83 11.45 -3.30
N ILE A 189 12.47 10.30 -3.12
CA ILE A 189 13.84 9.99 -3.57
C ILE A 189 13.85 8.63 -4.28
N ASP A 190 14.93 8.30 -4.98
CA ASP A 190 15.03 7.01 -5.66
C ASP A 190 15.11 5.83 -4.67
N ALA A 191 14.75 4.65 -5.19
CA ALA A 191 14.73 3.42 -4.41
C ALA A 191 16.11 2.99 -3.91
N ALA A 192 17.20 3.31 -4.62
CA ALA A 192 18.54 2.91 -4.20
C ALA A 192 19.00 3.70 -2.97
N ALA A 193 18.80 5.04 -2.98
CA ALA A 193 19.05 5.87 -1.82
C ALA A 193 18.20 5.44 -0.60
N MET A 194 16.94 5.10 -0.82
CA MET A 194 16.08 4.61 0.24
C MET A 194 16.47 3.21 0.76
N THR A 195 16.98 2.33 -0.12
CA THR A 195 17.53 1.02 0.26
C THR A 195 18.76 1.19 1.16
N ALA A 196 19.65 2.12 0.82
CA ALA A 196 20.81 2.42 1.66
C ALA A 196 20.41 2.89 3.06
N LEU A 197 19.34 3.70 3.17
CA LEU A 197 18.79 4.12 4.46
C LEU A 197 18.16 2.97 5.24
N LEU A 198 17.48 2.05 4.56
CA LEU A 198 16.91 0.86 5.20
C LEU A 198 18.01 -0.06 5.76
N GLU A 199 19.07 -0.29 4.99
CA GLU A 199 20.25 -1.07 5.43
C GLU A 199 21.00 -0.37 6.58
N GLN A 200 21.08 0.96 6.55
CA GLN A 200 21.61 1.73 7.68
C GLN A 200 20.72 1.56 8.92
N ALA A 201 19.41 1.70 8.80
CA ALA A 201 18.47 1.52 9.91
C ALA A 201 18.55 0.12 10.51
N LYS A 202 18.76 -0.90 9.68
CA LYS A 202 19.03 -2.28 10.11
C LYS A 202 20.32 -2.38 10.93
N ARG A 203 21.44 -1.81 10.45
CA ARG A 203 22.72 -1.78 11.18
C ARG A 203 22.64 -1.02 12.50
N GLU A 204 21.78 -0.01 12.56
CA GLU A 204 21.51 0.79 13.76
C GLU A 204 20.47 0.15 14.70
N HIS A 205 20.03 -1.08 14.42
CA HIS A 205 19.05 -1.81 15.24
C HIS A 205 17.67 -1.12 15.33
N LEU A 206 17.35 -0.20 14.41
CA LEU A 206 16.07 0.49 14.38
C LEU A 206 14.92 -0.41 13.89
N LEU A 207 15.25 -1.54 13.27
CA LEU A 207 14.30 -2.55 12.78
C LEU A 207 14.17 -3.75 13.72
N ASP A 208 14.87 -3.79 14.86
CA ASP A 208 14.85 -4.92 15.80
C ASP A 208 13.48 -5.14 16.44
N CYS A 209 12.63 -4.11 16.47
CA CYS A 209 11.23 -4.21 16.91
C CYS A 209 10.30 -4.79 15.83
N VAL A 210 10.81 -5.02 14.62
CA VAL A 210 10.07 -5.47 13.44
C VAL A 210 10.46 -6.90 13.11
N VAL A 211 10.10 -7.82 13.99
CA VAL A 211 10.30 -9.25 13.77
C VAL A 211 8.93 -9.90 13.55
N PRO A 212 8.63 -10.37 12.34
CA PRO A 212 7.39 -11.10 12.10
C PRO A 212 7.34 -12.42 12.88
N PRO A 213 6.13 -12.90 13.23
CA PRO A 213 5.96 -14.19 13.90
C PRO A 213 6.47 -15.35 13.03
N GLU A 214 7.16 -16.30 13.68
CA GLU A 214 7.70 -17.49 13.03
C GLU A 214 6.58 -18.37 12.45
N GLY A 215 6.77 -18.84 11.21
CA GLY A 215 5.81 -19.74 10.55
C GLY A 215 4.58 -19.06 9.93
N GLU A 216 4.39 -17.75 10.06
CA GLU A 216 3.23 -17.02 9.51
C GLU A 216 3.55 -16.22 8.23
N GLY A 217 4.70 -16.47 7.59
CA GLY A 217 5.18 -15.76 6.40
C GLY A 217 4.69 -16.30 5.05
N PRO A 218 4.88 -15.53 3.96
CA PRO A 218 5.91 -14.49 3.82
C PRO A 218 5.50 -13.11 4.36
N TRP A 219 6.47 -12.41 4.97
CA TRP A 219 6.34 -11.02 5.43
C TRP A 219 7.26 -10.11 4.62
N PHE A 220 6.89 -8.84 4.54
CA PHE A 220 7.62 -7.82 3.79
C PHE A 220 7.67 -6.51 4.57
N LEU A 221 8.77 -5.79 4.44
CA LEU A 221 8.81 -4.35 4.72
C LEU A 221 8.50 -3.61 3.43
N ARG A 222 7.43 -2.83 3.44
CA ARG A 222 7.14 -1.90 2.37
C ARG A 222 7.71 -0.55 2.70
N VAL A 223 8.56 -0.03 1.83
CA VAL A 223 9.20 1.27 2.00
C VAL A 223 8.63 2.24 0.98
N VAL A 224 8.07 3.35 1.46
CA VAL A 224 7.55 4.43 0.62
C VAL A 224 8.71 5.24 0.09
N THR A 225 8.87 5.35 -1.23
CA THR A 225 9.93 6.14 -1.87
C THR A 225 9.44 7.50 -2.34
N GLN A 226 8.17 7.58 -2.72
CA GLN A 226 7.57 8.78 -3.29
C GLN A 226 6.08 8.83 -2.96
N VAL A 227 5.54 10.02 -2.73
CA VAL A 227 4.12 10.24 -2.43
C VAL A 227 3.49 11.18 -3.46
N PHE A 228 2.17 11.04 -3.62
CA PHE A 228 1.35 11.87 -4.50
C PHE A 228 0.26 12.53 -3.69
N GLY A 229 0.30 13.85 -3.63
CA GLY A 229 -0.68 14.68 -2.91
C GLY A 229 -1.48 15.54 -3.86
N ALA A 230 -2.72 15.86 -3.51
CA ALA A 230 -3.56 16.79 -4.27
C ALA A 230 -4.24 17.79 -3.33
N LYS A 231 -4.34 19.05 -3.76
CA LYS A 231 -5.17 20.05 -3.07
C LYS A 231 -6.62 19.98 -3.48
N SER A 232 -6.93 19.49 -4.69
CA SER A 232 -8.30 19.57 -5.19
C SER A 232 -8.71 18.36 -6.03
N PHE A 233 -9.97 17.99 -5.89
CA PHE A 233 -10.63 16.95 -6.66
C PHE A 233 -11.90 17.54 -7.27
N ASP A 234 -11.92 17.62 -8.60
CA ASP A 234 -13.06 18.08 -9.37
C ASP A 234 -13.90 16.87 -9.79
N VAL A 235 -15.18 16.88 -9.42
CA VAL A 235 -16.14 15.84 -9.76
C VAL A 235 -17.27 16.43 -10.56
N VAL A 236 -17.50 15.89 -11.75
CA VAL A 236 -18.68 16.21 -12.58
C VAL A 236 -19.56 14.98 -12.62
N LEU A 237 -20.84 15.13 -12.33
CA LEU A 237 -21.85 14.08 -12.43
C LEU A 237 -22.89 14.48 -13.47
N THR A 238 -23.24 13.56 -14.37
CA THR A 238 -24.25 13.75 -15.42
C THR A 238 -25.30 12.66 -15.32
N ALA A 239 -26.55 13.04 -15.06
CA ALA A 239 -27.69 12.14 -14.96
C ALA A 239 -27.88 11.34 -16.25
N ASN A 240 -27.90 10.01 -16.13
CA ASN A 240 -28.29 9.13 -17.21
C ASN A 240 -29.82 9.20 -17.28
N SER A 241 -30.38 9.79 -18.34
CA SER A 241 -31.82 9.84 -18.51
C SER A 241 -32.37 8.43 -18.73
N THR A 242 -33.19 7.94 -17.80
CA THR A 242 -34.16 6.88 -18.08
C THR A 242 -35.29 7.47 -18.93
N LEU A 243 -35.04 7.72 -20.21
CA LEU A 243 -36.10 7.99 -21.17
C LEU A 243 -36.12 6.85 -22.18
N GLY A 244 -37.19 6.05 -22.13
CA GLY A 244 -37.47 5.02 -23.11
C GLY A 244 -37.56 5.61 -24.51
N THR A 245 -37.06 4.85 -25.49
CA THR A 245 -37.30 5.03 -26.93
C THR A 245 -37.19 6.48 -27.43
N GLY A 246 -35.96 6.93 -27.61
CA GLY A 246 -35.65 8.10 -28.44
C GLY A 246 -34.19 8.05 -28.81
N ALA A 247 -33.89 7.64 -30.05
CA ALA A 247 -32.55 7.65 -30.59
C ALA A 247 -32.05 9.10 -30.69
N ASP A 248 -30.88 9.40 -30.11
CA ASP A 248 -30.01 10.41 -30.69
C ASP A 248 -28.56 10.20 -30.28
N ALA A 249 -27.70 10.20 -31.29
CA ALA A 249 -26.26 10.09 -31.23
C ALA A 249 -25.65 11.50 -31.31
N GLY A 250 -24.81 11.88 -30.35
CA GLY A 250 -24.08 13.14 -30.43
C GLY A 250 -23.17 13.39 -29.23
N ALA A 251 -21.91 13.75 -29.51
CA ALA A 251 -20.78 13.83 -28.59
C ALA A 251 -20.98 14.76 -27.37
N ALA A 252 -20.25 14.46 -26.29
CA ALA A 252 -20.18 15.30 -25.09
C ALA A 252 -19.66 16.71 -25.43
N GLN A 253 -20.44 17.74 -25.10
CA GLN A 253 -20.02 19.15 -25.25
C GLN A 253 -19.10 19.58 -24.09
N PRO A 254 -18.07 20.40 -24.36
CA PRO A 254 -17.21 20.96 -23.33
C PRO A 254 -17.97 21.98 -22.46
N VAL A 255 -17.69 21.95 -21.17
CA VAL A 255 -18.36 22.76 -20.14
C VAL A 255 -17.89 24.21 -20.27
N GLY A 256 -18.76 25.08 -20.82
CA GLY A 256 -18.64 26.54 -20.67
C GLY A 256 -19.36 27.01 -19.42
N ASP A 257 -18.89 28.11 -18.81
CA ASP A 257 -19.42 28.77 -17.61
C ASP A 257 -20.95 28.95 -17.64
N ALA A 258 -21.68 27.93 -17.17
CA ALA A 258 -23.13 27.93 -17.12
C ALA A 258 -23.60 28.25 -15.70
N ARG A 259 -24.00 29.51 -15.49
CA ARG A 259 -24.85 29.97 -14.38
C ARG A 259 -26.29 29.42 -14.52
N GLY A 260 -26.42 28.09 -14.62
CA GLY A 260 -27.70 27.41 -14.79
C GLY A 260 -28.43 27.18 -13.46
N SER A 261 -29.72 27.48 -13.43
CA SER A 261 -30.65 26.96 -12.42
C SER A 261 -31.07 25.55 -12.85
N LEU A 262 -31.16 24.62 -11.90
CA LEU A 262 -31.71 23.27 -12.15
C LEU A 262 -33.20 23.38 -12.55
N GLU A 263 -33.75 22.39 -13.26
CA GLU A 263 -35.21 22.33 -13.57
C GLU A 263 -36.09 22.38 -12.31
N ASN A 264 -35.52 22.05 -11.14
CA ASN A 264 -36.16 22.12 -9.83
C ASN A 264 -36.02 23.49 -9.13
N GLY A 265 -35.48 24.51 -9.79
CA GLY A 265 -35.28 25.86 -9.23
C GLY A 265 -34.12 26.01 -8.26
N ILE A 266 -33.43 24.92 -7.89
CA ILE A 266 -32.28 24.95 -6.99
C ILE A 266 -31.11 25.69 -7.66
N THR A 267 -30.63 26.73 -7.00
CA THR A 267 -29.48 27.54 -7.45
C THR A 267 -28.16 26.97 -6.93
N VAL A 268 -27.05 27.24 -7.64
CA VAL A 268 -25.69 26.91 -7.17
C VAL A 268 -25.41 27.50 -5.77
N THR A 269 -26.03 28.63 -5.42
CA THR A 269 -25.94 29.25 -4.10
C THR A 269 -26.56 28.38 -3.01
N GLU A 270 -27.75 27.83 -3.24
CA GLU A 270 -28.43 26.93 -2.28
C GLU A 270 -27.67 25.61 -2.14
N ILE A 271 -27.11 25.08 -3.23
CA ILE A 271 -26.24 23.89 -3.18
C ILE A 271 -25.01 24.18 -2.32
N ASN A 272 -24.36 25.33 -2.52
CA ASN A 272 -23.20 25.73 -1.72
C ASN A 272 -23.56 25.97 -0.25
N GLU A 273 -24.76 26.45 0.05
CA GLU A 273 -25.25 26.61 1.43
C GLU A 273 -25.52 25.24 2.11
N GLN A 274 -26.01 24.26 1.35
CA GLN A 274 -26.14 22.89 1.86
C GLN A 274 -24.77 22.23 2.04
N LEU A 275 -23.86 22.41 1.08
CA LEU A 275 -22.49 21.89 1.16
C LEU A 275 -21.71 22.52 2.32
N SER A 276 -21.89 23.81 2.63
CA SER A 276 -21.21 24.44 3.76
C SER A 276 -21.70 23.91 5.12
N LYS A 277 -22.99 23.54 5.22
CA LYS A 277 -23.55 22.85 6.41
C LYS A 277 -22.98 21.44 6.58
N VAL A 278 -22.61 20.77 5.47
CA VAL A 278 -21.96 19.45 5.48
C VAL A 278 -20.43 19.55 5.52
N GLY A 279 -19.81 20.66 5.14
CA GLY A 279 -18.37 20.89 5.18
C GLY A 279 -17.80 21.04 6.60
N SER A 280 -18.65 21.36 7.58
CA SER A 280 -18.37 21.14 9.02
C SER A 280 -18.57 19.68 9.46
N GLY A 281 -18.84 18.80 8.50
CA GLY A 281 -19.27 17.43 8.68
C GLY A 281 -18.12 16.49 8.98
N ARG A 282 -18.48 15.53 9.80
CA ARG A 282 -17.63 14.43 10.20
C ARG A 282 -17.50 13.44 9.05
N ASP A 283 -16.35 12.80 8.91
CA ASP A 283 -16.12 11.68 8.02
C ASP A 283 -17.11 10.52 8.31
N PRO A 284 -17.11 9.44 7.52
CA PRO A 284 -17.99 8.28 7.76
C PRO A 284 -17.79 7.60 9.14
N THR A 285 -16.70 7.93 9.85
CA THR A 285 -16.33 7.44 11.19
C THR A 285 -16.71 8.42 12.32
N GLY A 286 -17.22 9.62 12.00
CA GLY A 286 -17.61 10.60 12.99
C GLY A 286 -16.52 11.62 13.37
N MET A 287 -15.40 11.69 12.64
CA MET A 287 -14.33 12.66 12.89
C MET A 287 -14.45 13.90 11.98
N PRO A 288 -14.44 15.13 12.51
CA PRO A 288 -14.44 16.33 11.68
C PRO A 288 -13.18 16.30 10.80
N LEU A 289 -13.34 16.44 9.48
CA LEU A 289 -12.20 16.54 8.57
C LEU A 289 -11.68 17.98 8.61
N PRO A 290 -10.50 18.24 9.18
CA PRO A 290 -9.97 19.60 9.22
C PRO A 290 -9.60 20.08 7.82
N GLY A 291 -10.06 21.27 7.44
CA GLY A 291 -9.57 21.99 6.27
C GLY A 291 -10.10 21.54 4.90
N VAL A 292 -11.24 20.83 4.85
CA VAL A 292 -11.90 20.48 3.59
C VAL A 292 -12.99 21.49 3.26
N SER A 293 -13.03 21.96 2.02
CA SER A 293 -14.11 22.79 1.49
C SER A 293 -14.69 22.17 0.23
N ALA A 294 -15.97 21.84 0.23
CA ALA A 294 -16.69 21.38 -0.95
C ALA A 294 -17.51 22.53 -1.53
N ARG A 295 -17.38 22.78 -2.84
CA ARG A 295 -18.12 23.82 -3.56
C ARG A 295 -18.69 23.26 -4.85
N ALA A 296 -19.98 23.47 -5.09
CA ALA A 296 -20.56 23.27 -6.41
C ALA A 296 -20.05 24.35 -7.37
N THR A 297 -19.44 23.91 -8.47
CA THR A 297 -18.88 24.78 -9.52
C THR A 297 -19.95 25.16 -10.53
N PHE A 298 -20.83 24.23 -10.88
CA PHE A 298 -22.00 24.47 -11.71
C PHE A 298 -23.11 23.44 -11.42
N ALA A 299 -24.34 23.80 -11.76
CA ALA A 299 -25.46 22.88 -11.80
C ALA A 299 -26.29 23.17 -13.05
N SER A 300 -26.74 22.13 -13.72
CA SER A 300 -27.67 22.16 -14.85
C SER A 300 -28.73 21.11 -14.60
N GLY A 301 -29.88 21.17 -15.29
CA GLY A 301 -30.96 20.17 -15.16
C GLY A 301 -30.52 18.71 -15.24
N ARG A 302 -29.35 18.42 -15.84
CA ARG A 302 -28.82 17.06 -16.00
C ARG A 302 -27.40 16.86 -15.46
N SER A 303 -26.72 17.89 -14.95
CA SER A 303 -25.33 17.76 -14.54
C SER A 303 -24.99 18.63 -13.33
N VAL A 304 -24.17 18.13 -12.42
CA VAL A 304 -23.63 18.90 -11.29
C VAL A 304 -22.12 18.75 -11.28
N GLY A 305 -21.43 19.89 -11.28
CA GLY A 305 -19.99 19.97 -11.07
C GLY A 305 -19.69 20.39 -9.64
N MET A 306 -18.70 19.76 -9.02
CA MET A 306 -18.26 19.99 -7.65
C MET A 306 -16.74 20.00 -7.60
N SER A 307 -16.18 20.82 -6.74
CA SER A 307 -14.76 20.89 -6.42
C SER A 307 -14.64 20.68 -4.91
N GLU A 308 -13.86 19.68 -4.51
CA GLU A 308 -13.45 19.49 -3.13
C GLU A 308 -12.01 19.93 -2.98
N THR A 309 -11.76 20.93 -2.14
CA THR A 309 -10.46 21.57 -1.99
C THR A 309 -10.00 21.48 -0.54
N PHE A 310 -8.76 21.07 -0.35
CA PHE A 310 -8.07 20.90 0.91
C PHE A 310 -7.12 22.07 1.16
N VAL A 311 -7.05 22.55 2.41
CA VAL A 311 -6.07 23.58 2.82
C VAL A 311 -4.65 23.08 2.57
N GLU A 312 -4.34 21.87 3.03
CA GLU A 312 -3.08 21.18 2.76
C GLU A 312 -3.31 20.01 1.79
N PRO A 313 -2.39 19.72 0.85
CA PRO A 313 -2.52 18.55 -0.01
C PRO A 313 -2.70 17.27 0.80
N VAL A 314 -3.70 16.49 0.41
CA VAL A 314 -3.92 15.15 0.96
C VAL A 314 -3.20 14.13 0.10
N ILE A 315 -2.47 13.22 0.74
CA ILE A 315 -1.82 12.10 0.05
C ILE A 315 -2.91 11.10 -0.34
N PHE A 316 -2.98 10.83 -1.64
CA PHE A 316 -3.94 9.90 -2.22
C PHE A 316 -3.29 8.63 -2.75
N GLY A 317 -1.97 8.60 -2.80
CA GLY A 317 -1.24 7.40 -3.13
C GLY A 317 0.27 7.60 -3.05
N TYR A 318 0.99 6.50 -3.21
CA TYR A 318 2.43 6.47 -3.09
C TYR A 318 3.07 5.44 -4.03
N GLN A 319 4.38 5.56 -4.22
CA GLN A 319 5.24 4.55 -4.81
C GLN A 319 6.22 4.06 -3.75
N GLY A 320 6.68 2.82 -3.93
CA GLY A 320 7.60 2.19 -3.00
C GLY A 320 8.20 0.93 -3.55
N PHE A 321 8.80 0.16 -2.67
CA PHE A 321 9.25 -1.20 -2.93
C PHE A 321 9.00 -2.05 -1.69
N ASP A 322 8.94 -3.36 -1.90
CA ASP A 322 8.86 -4.33 -0.83
C ASP A 322 10.24 -4.98 -0.68
N VAL A 323 10.66 -5.30 0.55
CA VAL A 323 11.74 -6.25 0.82
C VAL A 323 11.18 -7.36 1.68
N ALA A 324 11.45 -8.62 1.33
CA ALA A 324 11.01 -9.73 2.16
C ALA A 324 11.72 -9.65 3.53
N ILE A 325 11.01 -9.94 4.62
CA ILE A 325 11.59 -10.00 5.97
C ILE A 325 11.21 -11.31 6.64
N ASP A 326 12.16 -11.95 7.31
CA ASP A 326 11.92 -13.19 8.06
C ASP A 326 11.83 -12.97 9.58
N SER A 327 11.53 -14.06 10.30
CA SER A 327 11.42 -14.09 11.77
C SER A 327 12.75 -13.84 12.50
N HIS A 328 13.85 -13.59 11.79
CA HIS A 328 15.12 -13.15 12.35
C HIS A 328 15.42 -11.68 12.03
N GLY A 329 14.47 -10.95 11.43
CA GLY A 329 14.64 -9.55 11.04
C GLY A 329 15.55 -9.38 9.82
N ARG A 330 15.86 -10.45 9.09
CA ARG A 330 16.70 -10.38 7.89
C ARG A 330 15.87 -9.90 6.73
N ILE A 331 16.38 -8.91 6.00
CA ILE A 331 15.75 -8.37 4.80
C ILE A 331 16.34 -9.00 3.54
N GLY A 332 15.49 -9.37 2.59
CA GLY A 332 15.83 -9.92 1.29
C GLY A 332 16.07 -8.84 0.23
N PRO A 333 16.20 -9.23 -1.05
CA PRO A 333 16.41 -8.29 -2.14
C PRO A 333 15.21 -7.35 -2.33
N LEU A 334 15.47 -6.20 -2.95
CA LEU A 334 14.45 -5.22 -3.30
C LEU A 334 13.50 -5.79 -4.37
N ILE A 335 12.21 -5.72 -4.08
CA ILE A 335 11.12 -6.09 -4.98
C ILE A 335 10.41 -4.79 -5.39
N PRO A 336 10.67 -4.26 -6.60
CA PRO A 336 10.04 -3.03 -7.05
C PRO A 336 8.53 -3.21 -7.17
N THR A 337 7.75 -2.22 -6.73
CA THR A 337 6.29 -2.22 -6.82
C THR A 337 5.77 -2.60 -8.22
N PHE A 338 6.45 -2.11 -9.28
CA PHE A 338 6.01 -2.31 -10.65
C PHE A 338 6.25 -3.73 -11.19
N GLN A 339 7.31 -4.42 -10.74
CA GLN A 339 7.63 -5.78 -11.23
C GLN A 339 6.59 -6.82 -10.80
N VAL A 340 5.80 -6.50 -9.77
CA VAL A 340 4.82 -7.44 -9.24
C VAL A 340 3.41 -7.19 -9.81
N VAL A 341 3.16 -6.06 -10.49
CA VAL A 341 1.80 -5.70 -10.98
C VAL A 341 1.19 -6.78 -11.89
N ASP A 342 2.02 -7.51 -12.63
CA ASP A 342 1.59 -8.57 -13.56
C ASP A 342 1.67 -9.99 -12.98
N GLY A 343 2.04 -10.12 -11.70
CA GLY A 343 2.12 -11.42 -11.01
C GLY A 343 3.26 -12.32 -11.49
N GLU A 344 4.19 -11.80 -12.29
CA GLU A 344 5.32 -12.56 -12.84
C GLU A 344 6.47 -12.72 -11.84
N ALA A 345 6.65 -11.78 -10.91
CA ALA A 345 7.65 -11.88 -9.86
C ALA A 345 7.11 -12.71 -8.69
N ILE A 346 7.53 -13.97 -8.59
CA ILE A 346 7.48 -14.70 -7.33
C ILE A 346 8.52 -14.04 -6.43
N PRO A 347 8.13 -13.46 -5.27
CA PRO A 347 9.10 -12.96 -4.32
C PRO A 347 10.03 -14.13 -3.99
N GLU A 348 11.31 -14.00 -4.33
CA GLU A 348 12.29 -14.86 -3.71
C GLU A 348 12.11 -14.66 -2.20
N SER A 349 12.01 -15.75 -1.45
CA SER A 349 12.14 -15.66 0.00
C SER A 349 13.40 -14.85 0.33
N PRO A 350 13.60 -14.37 1.57
CA PRO A 350 14.92 -14.01 2.03
C PRO A 350 15.80 -15.28 2.04
N THR A 351 16.13 -15.79 0.86
CA THR A 351 17.18 -16.74 0.54
C THR A 351 18.43 -15.95 0.18
N ALA A 352 18.50 -14.68 0.58
CA ALA A 352 19.72 -13.92 0.60
C ALA A 352 20.69 -14.68 1.51
N PHE A 353 21.79 -15.11 0.92
CA PHE A 353 22.96 -15.60 1.61
C PHE A 353 23.17 -14.72 2.86
N THR A 354 22.93 -15.27 4.05
CA THR A 354 23.38 -14.67 5.30
C THR A 354 24.89 -14.44 5.24
N ASP A 355 25.45 -13.57 6.07
CA ASP A 355 26.90 -13.55 6.32
C ASP A 355 27.41 -14.96 6.66
N GLU A 356 26.57 -15.80 7.28
CA GLU A 356 26.87 -17.21 7.51
C GLU A 356 26.83 -18.05 6.21
N ASP A 357 25.93 -17.80 5.27
CA ASP A 357 25.89 -18.48 3.98
C ASP A 357 27.05 -18.05 3.08
N GLU A 358 27.39 -16.77 3.07
CA GLU A 358 28.57 -16.24 2.36
C GLU A 358 29.83 -16.83 2.98
N ARG A 359 30.00 -16.75 4.31
CA ARG A 359 31.14 -17.35 5.01
C ARG A 359 31.20 -18.86 4.87
N TYR A 360 30.05 -19.53 4.88
CA TYR A 360 29.97 -20.98 4.64
C TYR A 360 30.37 -21.29 3.20
N SER A 361 29.91 -20.52 2.22
CA SER A 361 30.32 -20.67 0.82
C SER A 361 31.82 -20.41 0.64
N GLU A 362 32.36 -19.33 1.22
CA GLU A 362 33.79 -19.02 1.22
C GLU A 362 34.62 -20.17 1.82
N LEU A 363 34.18 -20.75 2.94
CA LEU A 363 34.83 -21.91 3.54
C LEU A 363 34.75 -23.15 2.63
N LEU A 364 33.63 -23.38 1.96
CA LEU A 364 33.51 -24.48 1.01
C LEU A 364 34.41 -24.26 -0.22
N ASP A 365 34.56 -23.02 -0.69
CA ASP A 365 35.46 -22.67 -1.78
C ASP A 365 36.94 -22.78 -1.36
N GLU A 366 37.28 -22.37 -0.13
CA GLU A 366 38.60 -22.63 0.46
C GLU A 366 38.89 -24.14 0.51
N LEU A 367 37.90 -24.94 0.93
CA LEU A 367 38.02 -26.40 0.98
C LEU A 367 38.21 -27.04 -0.39
N ARG A 368 37.56 -26.52 -1.44
CA ARG A 368 37.76 -26.95 -2.84
C ARG A 368 39.17 -26.64 -3.34
N GLY A 369 39.85 -25.66 -2.75
CA GLY A 369 41.24 -25.32 -3.04
C GLY A 369 42.28 -26.29 -2.43
N PHE A 370 41.90 -27.12 -1.46
CA PHE A 370 42.80 -28.13 -0.90
C PHE A 370 42.87 -29.41 -1.75
N GLU A 371 44.00 -30.10 -1.67
CA GLU A 371 44.14 -31.48 -2.17
C GLU A 371 43.04 -32.39 -1.59
N ALA A 372 42.46 -33.26 -2.41
CA ALA A 372 41.29 -34.07 -2.04
C ALA A 372 41.47 -34.86 -0.72
N PRO A 373 42.63 -35.49 -0.41
CA PRO A 373 42.84 -36.15 0.87
C PRO A 373 42.79 -35.20 2.07
N LYS A 374 43.24 -33.95 1.91
CA LYS A 374 43.25 -32.93 2.96
C LYS A 374 41.84 -32.39 3.20
N ALA A 375 41.09 -32.05 2.14
CA ALA A 375 39.70 -31.63 2.25
C ALA A 375 38.85 -32.70 2.95
N LEU A 376 39.05 -33.98 2.60
CA LEU A 376 38.39 -35.11 3.24
C LEU A 376 38.73 -35.23 4.74
N SER A 377 40.01 -35.13 5.11
CA SER A 377 40.46 -35.15 6.52
C SER A 377 39.75 -34.07 7.34
N ILE A 378 39.69 -32.84 6.81
CA ILE A 378 39.05 -31.69 7.45
C ILE A 378 37.54 -31.94 7.63
N LEU A 379 36.85 -32.36 6.57
CA LEU A 379 35.40 -32.56 6.61
C LEU A 379 34.98 -33.77 7.44
N SER A 380 35.73 -34.88 7.42
CA SER A 380 35.51 -36.01 8.34
C SER A 380 35.68 -35.60 9.81
N ARG A 381 36.67 -34.76 10.12
CA ARG A 381 36.87 -34.21 11.47
C ARG A 381 35.72 -33.29 11.87
N ALA A 382 35.30 -32.40 10.98
CA ALA A 382 34.18 -31.50 11.22
C ALA A 382 32.88 -32.29 11.46
N ALA A 383 32.61 -33.31 10.62
CA ALA A 383 31.44 -34.19 10.74
C ALA A 383 31.44 -34.96 12.07
N GLY A 384 32.62 -35.32 12.60
CA GLY A 384 32.77 -36.02 13.87
C GLY A 384 32.19 -35.29 15.09
N ASN A 385 31.85 -34.00 14.98
CA ASN A 385 31.15 -33.26 16.03
C ASN A 385 29.65 -33.58 16.11
N ASP A 386 29.07 -34.25 15.10
CA ASP A 386 27.67 -34.68 15.09
C ASP A 386 27.55 -36.11 14.48
N PRO A 387 27.17 -37.13 15.27
CA PRO A 387 27.10 -38.51 14.79
C PRO A 387 26.15 -38.72 13.61
N VAL A 388 25.07 -37.94 13.52
CA VAL A 388 24.08 -38.04 12.43
C VAL A 388 24.68 -37.48 11.14
N LEU A 389 25.35 -36.33 11.24
CA LEU A 389 26.07 -35.73 10.11
C LEU A 389 27.21 -36.62 9.61
N LEU A 390 28.00 -37.19 10.52
CA LEU A 390 29.08 -38.12 10.15
C LEU A 390 28.57 -39.32 9.38
N ALA A 391 27.49 -39.96 9.86
CA ALA A 391 26.91 -41.12 9.18
C ALA A 391 26.33 -40.75 7.80
N ALA A 392 25.73 -39.56 7.65
CA ALA A 392 25.25 -39.07 6.37
C ALA A 392 26.41 -38.75 5.40
N PHE A 393 27.45 -38.08 5.91
CA PHE A 393 28.63 -37.71 5.13
C PHE A 393 29.36 -38.93 4.57
N GLU A 394 29.60 -39.94 5.40
CA GLU A 394 30.25 -41.19 4.97
C GLU A 394 29.41 -41.95 3.94
N ARG A 395 28.07 -41.89 4.06
CA ARG A 395 27.16 -42.50 3.09
C ARG A 395 27.23 -41.82 1.73
N GLU A 396 27.22 -40.48 1.69
CA GLU A 396 27.30 -39.74 0.43
C GLU A 396 28.68 -39.90 -0.22
N ARG A 397 29.75 -39.98 0.58
CA ARG A 397 31.10 -40.27 0.09
C ARG A 397 31.18 -41.65 -0.57
N ALA A 398 30.56 -42.67 0.03
CA ALA A 398 30.53 -44.02 -0.53
C ALA A 398 29.79 -44.10 -1.88
N ARG A 399 28.99 -43.09 -2.24
CA ARG A 399 28.32 -42.96 -3.55
C ARG A 399 29.20 -42.34 -4.63
N GLY A 400 30.44 -41.98 -4.32
CA GLY A 400 31.40 -41.43 -5.28
C GLY A 400 31.38 -39.91 -5.42
N SER A 401 30.65 -39.19 -4.57
CA SER A 401 30.74 -37.72 -4.48
C SER A 401 32.13 -37.30 -3.98
N ASP A 402 32.64 -36.17 -4.47
CA ASP A 402 33.82 -35.55 -3.86
C ASP A 402 33.53 -35.13 -2.41
N ALA A 403 34.57 -34.86 -1.63
CA ALA A 403 34.41 -34.58 -0.21
C ALA A 403 33.51 -33.35 0.06
N VAL A 404 33.60 -32.30 -0.74
CA VAL A 404 32.77 -31.09 -0.56
C VAL A 404 31.33 -31.37 -1.00
N GLY A 405 31.14 -32.06 -2.13
CA GLY A 405 29.83 -32.49 -2.61
C GLY A 405 29.09 -33.39 -1.61
N ALA A 406 29.79 -34.38 -1.04
CA ALA A 406 29.25 -35.27 -0.01
C ALA A 406 28.84 -34.50 1.25
N TRP A 407 29.60 -33.48 1.63
CA TRP A 407 29.32 -32.65 2.80
C TRP A 407 28.06 -31.81 2.63
N ILE A 408 27.90 -31.14 1.48
CA ILE A 408 26.70 -30.32 1.18
C ILE A 408 25.44 -31.18 1.28
N VAL A 409 25.42 -32.32 0.58
CA VAL A 409 24.26 -33.23 0.57
C VAL A 409 23.94 -33.77 1.97
N ALA A 410 24.97 -34.11 2.75
CA ALA A 410 24.79 -34.59 4.12
C ALA A 410 24.29 -33.50 5.08
N ALA A 411 24.81 -32.28 4.99
CA ALA A 411 24.41 -31.15 5.84
C ALA A 411 22.96 -30.71 5.58
N ASP A 412 22.55 -30.71 4.31
CA ASP A 412 21.18 -30.40 3.89
C ASP A 412 20.22 -31.53 4.28
N GLY A 413 20.56 -32.78 3.99
CA GLY A 413 19.71 -33.94 4.26
C GLY A 413 19.44 -34.21 5.75
N THR A 414 20.28 -33.65 6.64
CA THR A 414 20.12 -33.73 8.10
C THR A 414 19.38 -32.53 8.70
N GLY A 415 19.07 -31.51 7.89
CA GLY A 415 18.45 -30.26 8.34
C GLY A 415 19.36 -29.40 9.23
N ILE A 416 20.65 -29.75 9.34
CA ILE A 416 21.65 -29.02 10.12
C ILE A 416 22.05 -27.73 9.39
N ALA A 417 22.13 -27.77 8.05
CA ALA A 417 22.40 -26.60 7.23
C ALA A 417 21.33 -25.50 7.40
N THR A 418 20.08 -25.85 7.64
CA THR A 418 18.99 -24.88 7.80
C THR A 418 18.92 -24.28 9.20
N ASN A 419 19.23 -25.07 10.25
CA ASN A 419 18.96 -24.68 11.64
C ASN A 419 20.22 -24.40 12.48
N ARG A 420 21.41 -24.78 12.01
CA ARG A 420 22.66 -24.73 12.78
C ARG A 420 23.88 -24.39 11.92
N LYS A 421 23.72 -23.54 10.90
CA LYS A 421 24.80 -23.19 9.95
C LYS A 421 26.04 -22.61 10.64
N SER A 422 25.87 -21.71 11.62
CA SER A 422 26.94 -21.24 12.51
C SER A 422 27.81 -22.34 13.12
N LYS A 423 27.22 -23.49 13.51
CA LYS A 423 27.98 -24.62 14.07
C LYS A 423 28.79 -25.34 12.99
N LEU A 424 28.24 -25.52 11.80
CA LEU A 424 28.96 -26.09 10.66
C LEU A 424 30.18 -25.25 10.29
N ILE A 425 30.00 -23.93 10.22
CA ILE A 425 31.09 -22.95 9.98
C ILE A 425 32.17 -23.10 11.06
N ALA A 426 31.79 -23.13 12.34
CA ALA A 426 32.72 -23.26 13.45
C ALA A 426 33.51 -24.59 13.39
N TRP A 427 32.85 -25.72 13.09
CA TRP A 427 33.49 -27.02 12.99
C TRP A 427 34.47 -27.12 11.82
N ILE A 428 34.11 -26.57 10.66
CA ILE A 428 35.00 -26.50 9.49
C ILE A 428 36.21 -25.62 9.81
N ALA A 429 35.99 -24.40 10.30
CA ALA A 429 37.06 -23.46 10.60
C ALA A 429 38.02 -23.98 11.69
N GLU A 430 37.51 -24.67 12.72
CA GLU A 430 38.36 -25.33 13.71
C GLU A 430 39.16 -26.49 13.10
N SER A 431 38.54 -27.26 12.21
CA SER A 431 39.21 -28.39 11.55
C SER A 431 40.31 -27.94 10.59
N ILE A 432 40.10 -26.85 9.85
CA ILE A 432 41.11 -26.20 8.99
C ILE A 432 42.30 -25.73 9.84
N ARG A 433 42.06 -25.06 10.98
CA ARG A 433 43.12 -24.60 11.88
C ARG A 433 43.96 -25.76 12.42
N LYS A 434 43.32 -26.86 12.82
CA LYS A 434 44.03 -28.06 13.30
C LYS A 434 44.84 -28.74 12.19
N GLU A 435 44.32 -28.78 10.95
CA GLU A 435 45.01 -29.42 9.82
C GLU A 435 46.18 -28.60 9.28
N SER A 436 46.11 -27.28 9.41
CA SER A 436 47.19 -26.37 8.97
C SER A 436 48.33 -26.26 9.99
N GLY A 437 48.24 -26.99 11.11
CA GLY A 437 49.30 -27.08 12.11
C GLY A 437 49.49 -25.79 12.92
N GLY A 438 48.38 -25.24 13.43
CA GLY A 438 48.26 -24.13 14.38
C GLY A 438 49.51 -23.36 14.77
#